data_AF-A0A2X2CXM1-F1
#
_entry.id   AF-A0A2X2CXM1-F1
#
_cell.length_a   1.000
_cell.length_b   1.000
_cell.length_c   1.000
_cell.angle_alpha   90.00
_cell.angle_beta   90.00
_cell.angle_gamma   90.00
#
_symmetry.space_group_name_H-M   'P 1'
#
loop_
_entity.id
_entity.type
_entity.pdbx_description
1 polymer ?
#
loop_
_entity_poly.entity_id
_entity_poly.type
_entity_poly.pdbx_seq_one_letter_code
_entity_poly.pdbx_strand_id
1 'polypeptide(L)'
;MVSPMDCWEILGLDDEADERTIKRQYAKLLKVHRPDDDAEAFQRLREAYEEALSWARERTVEEVKDAPWPSIRTPETFSDAAVEPVLPEDNSVWLQATQAHGSDEVEEPAFFPGDAPRPRPAPDYLEPALNAEALAGHHARRLLEETVAENLRQQWAQAQELNCVAPFQAGLLERCLRHDETALLLAAVELLQWLTPWQSIVLSAGQEAYLTAELLGHQREHLDDLGEAGNELGFLAQLRVLSKQPWANSFDRQQQLQGWVLEMLDEADYLTPSLFEGVCCLFGWDDRKGIVPAPYETWCALVERCEQEAYALRLQQLLNAEPTTPEGRAAHLLLGPISHSEQIRLAKAFKPEDRAARETLRDNLNHRYPGLKQRFPDARLDAFVKIEPKEGKPLSYGWVWAGAALFALLYTLPQRWQEGRLDIFTLFYSLTLWPLVAVWVTKLLTRLWRPVAKWLEPLDLILTYKVLPGRLFNPEASRWTLLRNGIPLAVMALFMGQKAGLIALGIMGLVTCACFVRLPAGSTPFDALVAYWRRNDFSKVIRLILITAAFIVMGGLVGLATRGSFPNQKVPISSNAVEQCVMHSAPQVAKLCDNAQDAQVCMLKLQKLFNEQCNSQQPEPTVKNSAST
;
A
#
# COMPACT_ATOMS: atom_id res chain seq x y z
N MET A 1 -2.75 -36.75 -27.12
CA MET A 1 -2.44 -35.73 -26.10
C MET A 1 -1.41 -36.33 -25.18
N VAL A 2 -0.13 -36.20 -25.56
CA VAL A 2 1.00 -36.51 -24.70
C VAL A 2 1.37 -35.16 -24.10
N SER A 3 1.12 -34.96 -22.81
CA SER A 3 1.49 -33.71 -22.14
C SER A 3 3.03 -33.59 -22.15
N PRO A 4 3.62 -32.52 -22.71
CA PRO A 4 5.00 -32.19 -22.37
C PRO A 4 5.06 -31.97 -20.85
N MET A 5 6.16 -32.37 -20.21
CA MET A 5 6.30 -32.27 -18.75
C MET A 5 5.94 -30.86 -18.29
N ASP A 6 4.99 -30.79 -17.38
CA ASP A 6 4.39 -29.53 -16.93
C ASP A 6 5.47 -28.68 -16.26
N CYS A 7 5.65 -27.43 -16.70
CA CYS A 7 6.66 -26.52 -16.17
C CYS A 7 6.57 -26.37 -14.64
N TRP A 8 5.36 -26.54 -14.09
CA TRP A 8 5.04 -26.58 -12.67
C TRP A 8 5.65 -27.78 -11.93
N GLU A 9 5.69 -28.97 -12.55
CA GLU A 9 6.33 -30.16 -11.97
C GLU A 9 7.85 -29.99 -11.88
N ILE A 10 8.48 -29.36 -12.88
CA ILE A 10 9.93 -29.11 -12.92
C ILE A 10 10.34 -28.08 -11.86
N LEU A 11 9.52 -27.05 -11.63
CA LEU A 11 9.76 -26.05 -10.59
C LEU A 11 9.32 -26.54 -9.18
N GLY A 12 8.48 -27.57 -9.11
CA GLY A 12 7.85 -28.05 -7.89
C GLY A 12 6.90 -27.01 -7.29
N LEU A 13 6.16 -26.30 -8.14
CA LEU A 13 5.21 -25.25 -7.77
C LEU A 13 3.79 -25.62 -8.22
N ASP A 14 2.82 -24.93 -7.65
CA ASP A 14 1.41 -25.01 -8.07
C ASP A 14 1.17 -24.07 -9.26
N ASP A 15 0.17 -24.35 -10.09
CA ASP A 15 -0.15 -23.59 -11.31
C ASP A 15 -0.69 -22.17 -11.01
N GLU A 16 -1.06 -21.90 -9.76
CA GLU A 16 -1.48 -20.59 -9.25
C GLU A 16 -0.34 -19.76 -8.62
N ALA A 17 0.92 -20.16 -8.76
CA ALA A 17 2.03 -19.45 -8.11
C ALA A 17 2.27 -18.03 -8.70
N ASP A 18 2.48 -17.06 -7.81
CA ASP A 18 2.78 -15.66 -8.19
C ASP A 18 4.22 -15.49 -8.71
N GLU A 19 4.46 -14.46 -9.53
CA GLU A 19 5.77 -14.19 -10.18
C GLU A 19 6.93 -14.19 -9.17
N ARG A 20 6.67 -13.68 -7.96
CA ARG A 20 7.66 -13.63 -6.88
C ARG A 20 8.03 -15.01 -6.35
N THR A 21 7.06 -15.94 -6.27
CA THR A 21 7.29 -17.32 -5.82
C THR A 21 8.03 -18.12 -6.88
N ILE A 22 7.71 -17.93 -8.16
CA ILE A 22 8.40 -18.55 -9.31
C ILE A 22 9.89 -18.16 -9.32
N LYS A 23 10.21 -16.85 -9.25
CA LYS A 23 11.61 -16.35 -9.20
C LYS A 23 12.39 -16.88 -8.01
N ARG A 24 11.75 -16.95 -6.84
CA ARG A 24 12.39 -17.44 -5.60
C ARG A 24 12.72 -18.94 -5.69
N GLN A 25 11.85 -19.73 -6.29
CA GLN A 25 12.05 -21.17 -6.43
C GLN A 25 13.10 -21.50 -7.49
N TYR A 26 13.06 -20.80 -8.63
CA TYR A 26 14.11 -20.87 -9.64
C TYR A 26 15.50 -20.56 -9.03
N ALA A 27 15.62 -19.50 -8.24
CA ALA A 27 16.89 -19.15 -7.57
C ALA A 27 17.37 -20.21 -6.56
N LYS A 28 16.48 -21.05 -6.01
CA LYS A 28 16.87 -22.19 -5.17
C LYS A 28 17.36 -23.35 -6.01
N LEU A 29 16.66 -23.68 -7.10
CA LEU A 29 17.01 -24.78 -8.01
C LEU A 29 18.28 -24.49 -8.81
N LEU A 30 18.55 -23.22 -9.13
CA LEU A 30 19.78 -22.73 -9.78
C LEU A 30 21.04 -23.02 -8.95
N LYS A 31 20.92 -23.11 -7.61
CA LYS A 31 22.04 -23.45 -6.73
C LYS A 31 22.40 -24.93 -6.78
N VAL A 32 21.46 -25.76 -7.22
CA VAL A 32 21.58 -27.22 -7.31
C VAL A 32 21.96 -27.63 -8.73
N HIS A 33 21.37 -27.02 -9.75
CA HIS A 33 21.66 -27.26 -11.16
C HIS A 33 22.57 -26.15 -11.69
N ARG A 34 23.89 -26.32 -11.49
CA ARG A 34 24.89 -25.41 -12.06
C ARG A 34 25.16 -25.78 -13.53
N PRO A 35 25.38 -24.79 -14.42
CA PRO A 35 25.69 -25.02 -15.83
C PRO A 35 26.92 -25.93 -16.05
N ASP A 36 27.87 -25.90 -15.11
CA ASP A 36 29.13 -26.65 -15.19
C ASP A 36 28.97 -28.13 -14.82
N ASP A 37 27.91 -28.49 -14.08
CA ASP A 37 27.68 -29.85 -13.56
C ASP A 37 26.71 -30.65 -14.46
N ASP A 38 25.64 -30.00 -14.97
CA ASP A 38 24.66 -30.62 -15.87
C ASP A 38 23.96 -29.55 -16.73
N ALA A 39 24.48 -29.36 -17.95
CA ALA A 39 23.98 -28.38 -18.89
C ALA A 39 22.54 -28.67 -19.37
N GLU A 40 22.17 -29.95 -19.53
CA GLU A 40 20.82 -30.33 -19.98
C GLU A 40 19.78 -30.13 -18.88
N ALA A 41 20.12 -30.40 -17.62
CA ALA A 41 19.24 -30.11 -16.49
C ALA A 41 19.07 -28.61 -16.26
N PHE A 42 20.13 -27.82 -16.47
CA PHE A 42 20.07 -26.36 -16.42
C PHE A 42 19.16 -25.80 -17.52
N GLN A 43 19.27 -26.31 -18.74
CA GLN A 43 18.43 -25.88 -19.86
C GLN A 43 16.95 -26.19 -19.60
N ARG A 44 16.63 -27.41 -19.14
CA ARG A 44 15.25 -27.78 -18.77
C ARG A 44 14.67 -26.90 -17.64
N LEU A 45 15.49 -26.55 -16.65
CA LEU A 45 15.08 -25.64 -15.57
C LEU A 45 14.83 -24.21 -16.07
N ARG A 46 15.67 -23.74 -17.01
CA ARG A 46 15.54 -22.42 -17.64
C ARG A 46 14.27 -22.31 -18.46
N GLU A 47 14.00 -23.31 -19.30
CA GLU A 47 12.80 -23.39 -20.15
C GLU A 47 11.53 -23.41 -19.31
N ALA A 48 11.48 -24.26 -18.27
CA ALA A 48 10.34 -24.32 -17.34
C ALA A 48 10.11 -23.00 -16.58
N TYR A 49 11.19 -22.28 -16.22
CA TYR A 49 11.10 -20.97 -15.58
C TYR A 49 10.53 -19.90 -16.51
N GLU A 50 11.00 -19.85 -17.76
CA GLU A 50 10.54 -18.87 -18.75
C GLU A 50 9.07 -19.10 -19.11
N GLU A 51 8.65 -20.36 -19.24
CA GLU A 51 7.25 -20.74 -19.44
C GLU A 51 6.38 -20.36 -18.24
N ALA A 52 6.72 -20.74 -17.01
CA ALA A 52 5.92 -20.37 -15.84
C ALA A 52 5.79 -18.84 -15.66
N LEU A 53 6.83 -18.08 -16.04
CA LEU A 53 6.81 -16.62 -16.00
C LEU A 53 5.89 -16.02 -17.07
N SER A 54 5.81 -16.60 -18.27
CA SER A 54 4.90 -16.14 -19.33
C SER A 54 3.45 -16.38 -18.92
N TRP A 55 3.12 -17.56 -18.37
CA TRP A 55 1.79 -17.87 -17.84
C TRP A 55 1.35 -16.91 -16.73
N ALA A 56 2.24 -16.60 -15.78
CA ALA A 56 1.94 -15.65 -14.70
C ALA A 56 1.69 -14.22 -15.23
N ARG A 57 2.41 -13.80 -16.28
CA ARG A 57 2.23 -12.49 -16.91
C ARG A 57 0.92 -12.40 -17.68
N GLU A 58 0.58 -13.42 -18.47
CA GLU A 58 -0.68 -13.46 -19.22
C GLU A 58 -1.91 -13.38 -18.30
N ARG A 59 -1.87 -14.04 -17.13
CA ARG A 59 -2.93 -13.96 -16.12
C ARG A 59 -3.11 -12.55 -15.54
N THR A 60 -2.02 -11.81 -15.33
CA THR A 60 -2.11 -10.40 -14.90
C THR A 60 -2.65 -9.47 -15.99
N VAL A 61 -2.41 -9.77 -17.26
CA VAL A 61 -2.96 -9.00 -18.40
C VAL A 61 -4.45 -9.26 -18.58
N GLU A 62 -4.94 -10.48 -18.30
CA GLU A 62 -6.38 -10.78 -18.30
C GLU A 62 -7.13 -10.09 -17.16
N GLU A 63 -6.58 -10.00 -15.94
CA GLU A 63 -7.18 -9.23 -14.85
C GLU A 63 -7.25 -7.72 -15.14
N VAL A 64 -6.37 -7.20 -15.99
CA VAL A 64 -6.34 -5.78 -16.41
C VAL A 64 -7.29 -5.49 -17.58
N LYS A 65 -7.71 -6.50 -18.35
CA LYS A 65 -8.71 -6.34 -19.43
C LYS A 65 -10.13 -6.03 -18.92
N ASP A 66 -10.44 -6.37 -17.68
CA ASP A 66 -11.75 -6.13 -17.07
C ASP A 66 -11.89 -4.73 -16.42
N ALA A 67 -10.84 -3.89 -16.47
CA ALA A 67 -10.86 -2.51 -16.00
C ALA A 67 -11.24 -1.53 -17.14
N PRO A 68 -12.33 -0.73 -17.01
CA PRO A 68 -12.71 0.21 -18.07
C PRO A 68 -11.83 1.47 -18.11
N TRP A 69 -11.19 1.74 -19.26
CA TRP A 69 -10.71 3.08 -19.66
C TRP A 69 -11.13 3.39 -21.11
N PRO A 70 -11.41 4.66 -21.50
CA PRO A 70 -12.09 4.99 -22.74
C PRO A 70 -11.13 4.98 -23.93
N SER A 71 -11.55 4.31 -25.00
CA SER A 71 -10.87 4.25 -26.29
C SER A 71 -11.10 5.54 -27.09
N ILE A 72 -10.02 6.26 -27.41
CA ILE A 72 -10.04 7.24 -28.50
C ILE A 72 -9.76 6.46 -29.78
N ARG A 73 -10.69 6.55 -30.74
CA ARG A 73 -10.66 5.85 -32.02
C ARG A 73 -9.51 6.32 -32.90
N THR A 74 -8.69 5.38 -33.37
CA THR A 74 -7.91 5.52 -34.60
C THR A 74 -8.81 5.30 -35.82
N PRO A 75 -8.61 6.01 -36.95
CA PRO A 75 -9.24 5.64 -38.21
C PRO A 75 -8.51 4.41 -38.77
N GLU A 76 -9.27 3.35 -39.03
CA GLU A 76 -8.87 2.20 -39.83
C GLU A 76 -8.65 2.61 -41.28
N THR A 77 -7.51 2.24 -41.87
CA THR A 77 -7.37 1.34 -43.04
C THR A 77 -6.01 1.59 -43.70
N PHE A 78 -5.15 0.57 -43.70
CA PHE A 78 -4.57 0.02 -44.93
C PHE A 78 -4.17 -1.45 -44.65
N SER A 79 -4.72 -2.31 -45.49
CA SER A 79 -4.70 -3.77 -45.44
C SER A 79 -3.40 -4.34 -46.02
N ASP A 80 -2.98 -5.43 -45.41
CA ASP A 80 -2.30 -6.63 -45.94
C ASP A 80 -1.46 -6.52 -47.21
N ALA A 81 -0.16 -6.75 -47.02
CA ALA A 81 0.60 -7.59 -47.94
C ALA A 81 1.53 -8.48 -47.10
N ALA A 82 1.22 -9.78 -47.11
CA ALA A 82 2.02 -10.84 -46.51
C ALA A 82 3.44 -10.88 -47.11
N VAL A 83 4.44 -10.95 -46.24
CA VAL A 83 5.78 -11.45 -46.58
C VAL A 83 6.16 -12.45 -45.49
N GLU A 84 6.12 -13.73 -45.84
CA GLU A 84 6.69 -14.81 -45.02
C GLU A 84 8.22 -14.62 -44.91
N PRO A 85 8.83 -14.82 -43.73
CA PRO A 85 10.28 -14.89 -43.62
C PRO A 85 10.75 -16.29 -44.04
N VAL A 86 11.48 -16.36 -45.15
CA VAL A 86 12.27 -17.53 -45.53
C VAL A 86 13.48 -17.61 -44.60
N LEU A 87 13.51 -18.66 -43.76
CA LEU A 87 14.70 -19.09 -43.03
C LEU A 87 15.70 -19.73 -44.02
N PRO A 88 16.99 -19.34 -44.04
CA PRO A 88 18.02 -20.14 -44.69
C PRO A 88 18.40 -21.30 -43.77
N GLU A 89 18.00 -22.51 -44.16
CA GLU A 89 18.76 -23.72 -43.81
C GLU A 89 20.12 -23.64 -44.50
N ASP A 90 21.20 -23.66 -43.73
CA ASP A 90 22.34 -24.59 -43.87
C ASP A 90 23.56 -24.01 -43.12
N ASN A 91 23.74 -24.45 -41.89
CA ASN A 91 24.84 -24.05 -41.03
C ASN A 91 25.74 -25.27 -40.80
N SER A 92 26.50 -25.66 -41.83
CA SER A 92 27.51 -26.72 -41.72
C SER A 92 28.85 -26.30 -42.34
N VAL A 93 29.57 -25.34 -41.74
CA VAL A 93 30.98 -25.06 -42.13
C VAL A 93 31.95 -24.85 -40.95
N TRP A 94 31.54 -24.74 -39.69
CA TRP A 94 32.49 -24.38 -38.61
C TRP A 94 33.14 -25.52 -37.79
N LEU A 95 33.45 -26.68 -38.40
CA LEU A 95 34.12 -27.77 -37.65
C LEU A 95 35.19 -28.57 -38.45
N GLN A 96 35.98 -27.93 -39.33
CA GLN A 96 37.12 -28.60 -39.98
C GLN A 96 38.36 -27.70 -40.13
N ALA A 97 38.95 -27.26 -39.01
CA ALA A 97 40.26 -26.61 -39.03
C ALA A 97 41.19 -27.02 -37.87
N THR A 98 41.06 -28.25 -37.36
CA THR A 98 42.00 -28.79 -36.35
C THR A 98 42.24 -30.28 -36.55
N GLN A 99 42.68 -30.70 -37.75
CA GLN A 99 43.35 -32.00 -37.96
C GLN A 99 43.84 -32.12 -39.41
N ALA A 100 45.11 -31.83 -39.64
CA ALA A 100 45.99 -32.49 -40.62
C ALA A 100 47.23 -31.62 -40.86
N HIS A 101 48.35 -31.97 -40.23
CA HIS A 101 49.69 -31.90 -40.85
C HIS A 101 50.60 -32.82 -40.04
N GLY A 102 50.59 -34.09 -40.45
CA GLY A 102 51.54 -35.11 -40.04
C GLY A 102 52.20 -35.67 -41.28
N SER A 103 53.54 -35.67 -41.23
CA SER A 103 54.49 -36.49 -41.99
C SER A 103 54.47 -36.42 -43.52
N ASP A 104 55.49 -35.78 -44.07
CA ASP A 104 56.33 -36.42 -45.08
C ASP A 104 57.81 -36.13 -44.80
N GLU A 105 58.60 -37.17 -45.00
CA GLU A 105 59.99 -37.40 -44.58
C GLU A 105 61.01 -36.48 -45.26
N VAL A 106 61.97 -35.96 -44.49
CA VAL A 106 63.34 -35.73 -44.98
C VAL A 106 64.33 -36.09 -43.86
N GLU A 107 65.24 -37.01 -44.19
CA GLU A 107 66.33 -37.54 -43.36
C GLU A 107 67.27 -36.44 -42.81
N GLU A 108 67.56 -36.50 -41.50
CA GLU A 108 68.71 -35.85 -40.88
C GLU A 108 70.01 -36.67 -41.12
N PRO A 109 71.11 -36.07 -41.60
CA PRO A 109 72.43 -36.59 -41.31
C PRO A 109 73.00 -35.95 -40.03
N ALA A 110 73.57 -36.82 -39.20
CA ALA A 110 74.17 -36.53 -37.90
C ALA A 110 75.23 -35.40 -37.91
N PHE A 111 75.09 -34.48 -36.96
CA PHE A 111 76.08 -33.44 -36.64
C PHE A 111 77.21 -34.04 -35.80
N PHE A 112 78.40 -34.20 -36.39
CA PHE A 112 79.65 -34.44 -35.67
C PHE A 112 80.26 -33.10 -35.21
N PRO A 113 80.82 -33.01 -33.99
CA PRO A 113 81.45 -31.79 -33.51
C PRO A 113 82.89 -31.69 -34.05
N GLY A 114 83.17 -30.69 -34.89
CA GLY A 114 84.52 -30.42 -35.34
C GLY A 114 84.60 -29.32 -36.40
N ASP A 115 85.43 -28.32 -36.10
CA ASP A 115 86.03 -27.32 -36.99
C ASP A 115 85.16 -26.13 -37.48
N ALA A 116 85.44 -24.98 -36.86
CA ALA A 116 85.01 -23.66 -37.30
C ALA A 116 85.63 -23.26 -38.65
N PRO A 117 84.83 -22.75 -39.60
CA PRO A 117 85.35 -21.98 -40.74
C PRO A 117 85.12 -20.47 -40.55
N ARG A 118 86.13 -19.72 -41.01
CA ARG A 118 86.40 -18.28 -40.87
C ARG A 118 85.26 -17.35 -41.31
N PRO A 119 85.24 -16.09 -40.80
CA PRO A 119 84.23 -15.09 -41.16
C PRO A 119 84.28 -14.79 -42.67
N ARG A 120 83.12 -14.82 -43.33
CA ARG A 120 82.94 -14.30 -44.69
C ARG A 120 83.13 -12.77 -44.66
N PRO A 121 83.83 -12.18 -45.65
CA PRO A 121 83.89 -10.73 -45.76
C PRO A 121 82.48 -10.20 -46.02
N ALA A 122 82.10 -9.14 -45.31
CA ALA A 122 80.85 -8.43 -45.50
C ALA A 122 80.74 -7.96 -46.95
N PRO A 123 79.62 -8.18 -47.65
CA PRO A 123 79.40 -7.52 -48.93
C PRO A 123 79.28 -6.01 -48.69
N ASP A 124 80.00 -5.26 -49.52
CA ASP A 124 79.97 -3.80 -49.60
C ASP A 124 78.54 -3.26 -49.54
N TYR A 125 78.31 -2.32 -48.64
CA TYR A 125 77.08 -1.55 -48.55
C TYR A 125 76.91 -0.71 -49.82
N LEU A 126 76.22 -1.26 -50.82
CA LEU A 126 75.42 -0.42 -51.71
C LEU A 126 74.30 0.17 -50.84
N GLU A 127 74.21 1.49 -50.80
CA GLU A 127 73.17 2.24 -50.11
C GLU A 127 71.79 1.60 -50.36
N PRO A 128 70.93 1.47 -49.33
CA PRO A 128 69.63 0.90 -49.54
C PRO A 128 68.86 1.83 -50.47
N ALA A 129 68.62 1.38 -51.71
CA ALA A 129 67.54 1.93 -52.51
C ALA A 129 66.31 1.96 -51.59
N LEU A 130 65.75 3.15 -51.37
CA LEU A 130 64.55 3.33 -50.54
C LEU A 130 63.55 2.24 -50.96
N ASN A 131 63.28 1.27 -50.08
CA ASN A 131 62.30 0.23 -50.38
C ASN A 131 61.01 0.93 -50.85
N ALA A 132 60.33 0.42 -51.88
CA ALA A 132 59.18 1.09 -52.48
C ALA A 132 58.12 1.53 -51.43
N GLU A 133 58.00 0.76 -50.35
CA GLU A 133 57.18 1.06 -49.18
C GLU A 133 57.65 2.30 -48.38
N ALA A 134 58.96 2.47 -48.18
CA ALA A 134 59.53 3.65 -47.55
C ALA A 134 59.34 4.92 -48.41
N LEU A 135 59.40 4.77 -49.74
CA LEU A 135 59.14 5.86 -50.68
C LEU A 135 57.65 6.25 -50.67
N ALA A 136 56.74 5.28 -50.67
CA ALA A 136 55.30 5.50 -50.52
C ALA A 136 54.98 6.19 -49.18
N GLY A 137 55.63 5.77 -48.09
CA GLY A 137 55.50 6.43 -46.78
C GLY A 137 55.97 7.88 -46.77
N HIS A 138 57.08 8.20 -47.47
CA HIS A 138 57.55 9.58 -47.59
C HIS A 138 56.63 10.45 -48.46
N HIS A 139 56.12 9.93 -49.59
CA HIS A 139 55.13 10.64 -50.40
C HIS A 139 53.85 10.91 -49.61
N ALA A 140 53.33 9.91 -48.88
CA ALA A 140 52.15 10.06 -48.04
C ALA A 140 52.32 11.17 -46.98
N ARG A 141 53.47 11.22 -46.28
CA ARG A 141 53.73 12.25 -45.26
C ARG A 141 53.69 13.66 -45.85
N ARG A 142 54.29 13.88 -47.02
CA ARG A 142 54.27 15.19 -47.69
C ARG A 142 52.86 15.62 -48.08
N LEU A 143 52.06 14.71 -48.65
CA LEU A 143 50.67 15.02 -48.99
C LEU A 143 49.86 15.36 -47.73
N LEU A 144 50.08 14.63 -46.63
CA LEU A 144 49.39 14.85 -45.36
C LEU A 144 49.72 16.21 -44.73
N GLU A 145 50.96 16.70 -44.83
CA GLU A 145 51.34 18.02 -44.33
C GLU A 145 50.56 19.16 -45.01
N GLU A 146 50.22 18.99 -46.30
CA GLU A 146 49.49 19.97 -47.11
C GLU A 146 47.97 19.70 -47.16
N THR A 147 47.49 18.66 -46.46
CA THR A 147 46.08 18.26 -46.49
C THR A 147 45.24 19.13 -45.54
N VAL A 148 44.16 19.70 -46.09
CA VAL A 148 43.09 20.43 -45.41
C VAL A 148 41.75 19.89 -45.91
N ALA A 149 40.67 20.04 -45.14
CA ALA A 149 39.34 19.53 -45.46
C ALA A 149 38.89 19.81 -46.91
N GLU A 150 39.12 21.02 -47.41
CA GLU A 150 38.74 21.43 -48.78
C GLU A 150 39.58 20.76 -49.88
N ASN A 151 40.86 20.50 -49.61
CA ASN A 151 41.81 19.93 -50.56
C ASN A 151 41.87 18.39 -50.49
N LEU A 152 41.14 17.77 -49.57
CA LEU A 152 41.23 16.33 -49.32
C LEU A 152 40.93 15.49 -50.57
N ARG A 153 39.94 15.89 -51.39
CA ARG A 153 39.60 15.17 -52.65
C ARG A 153 40.75 15.18 -53.65
N GLN A 154 41.45 16.31 -53.77
CA GLN A 154 42.59 16.45 -54.68
C GLN A 154 43.82 15.70 -54.16
N GLN A 155 44.11 15.80 -52.85
CA GLN A 155 45.21 15.05 -52.23
C GLN A 155 44.99 13.54 -52.29
N TRP A 156 43.74 13.08 -52.18
CA TRP A 156 43.37 11.69 -52.39
C TRP A 156 43.66 11.19 -53.81
N ALA A 157 43.30 11.97 -54.84
CA ALA A 157 43.61 11.63 -56.23
C ALA A 157 45.14 11.54 -56.46
N GLN A 158 45.90 12.47 -55.89
CA GLN A 158 47.37 12.45 -55.97
C GLN A 158 47.97 11.23 -55.25
N ALA A 159 47.41 10.81 -54.11
CA ALA A 159 47.83 9.60 -53.41
C ALA A 159 47.59 8.32 -54.24
N GLN A 160 46.53 8.29 -55.05
CA GLN A 160 46.26 7.20 -56.00
C GLN A 160 47.30 7.17 -57.13
N GLU A 161 47.61 8.32 -57.73
CA GLU A 161 48.62 8.42 -58.79
C GLU A 161 50.02 8.01 -58.32
N LEU A 162 50.38 8.38 -57.08
CA LEU A 162 51.67 8.07 -56.47
C LEU A 162 51.73 6.68 -55.81
N ASN A 163 50.65 5.88 -55.91
CA ASN A 163 50.51 4.55 -55.28
C ASN A 163 50.82 4.54 -53.77
N CYS A 164 50.47 5.62 -53.04
CA CYS A 164 50.71 5.77 -51.60
C CYS A 164 49.41 5.81 -50.78
N VAL A 165 48.34 5.21 -51.29
CA VAL A 165 46.99 5.20 -50.68
C VAL A 165 46.96 4.67 -49.24
N ALA A 166 47.53 3.49 -48.98
CA ALA A 166 47.52 2.88 -47.65
C ALA A 166 48.25 3.71 -46.58
N PRO A 167 49.50 4.16 -46.79
CA PRO A 167 50.18 5.01 -45.81
C PRO A 167 49.56 6.41 -45.69
N PHE A 168 48.96 6.95 -46.74
CA PHE A 168 48.22 8.21 -46.69
C PHE A 168 46.99 8.11 -45.78
N GLN A 169 46.19 7.06 -45.97
CA GLN A 169 45.00 6.79 -45.18
C GLN A 169 45.32 6.53 -43.69
N ALA A 170 46.35 5.73 -43.41
CA ALA A 170 46.79 5.46 -42.05
C ALA A 170 47.27 6.74 -41.35
N GLY A 171 48.04 7.59 -42.04
CA GLY A 171 48.49 8.86 -41.49
C GLY A 171 47.37 9.90 -41.32
N LEU A 172 46.37 9.90 -42.22
CA LEU A 172 45.17 10.73 -42.09
C LEU A 172 44.35 10.33 -40.85
N LEU A 173 44.16 9.03 -40.63
CA LEU A 173 43.50 8.49 -39.45
C LEU A 173 44.27 8.86 -38.18
N GLU A 174 45.58 8.67 -38.15
CA GLU A 174 46.43 9.03 -37.01
C GLU A 174 46.35 10.53 -36.69
N ARG A 175 46.26 11.38 -37.71
CA ARG A 175 46.07 12.83 -37.56
C ARG A 175 44.70 13.14 -36.94
N CYS A 176 43.62 12.52 -37.44
CA CYS A 176 42.26 12.70 -36.90
C CYS A 176 42.11 12.15 -35.47
N LEU A 177 42.90 11.14 -35.08
CA LEU A 177 42.89 10.58 -33.71
C LEU A 177 43.72 11.40 -32.72
N ARG A 178 44.69 12.20 -33.20
CA ARG A 178 45.60 12.99 -32.35
C ARG A 178 45.25 14.45 -32.27
N HIS A 179 44.68 14.99 -33.34
CA HIS A 179 44.34 16.40 -33.48
C HIS A 179 42.83 16.54 -33.67
N ASP A 180 42.25 17.50 -32.98
CA ASP A 180 40.84 17.87 -33.09
C ASP A 180 40.59 18.64 -34.39
N GLU A 181 40.56 17.90 -35.51
CA GLU A 181 40.32 18.43 -36.86
C GLU A 181 38.98 17.91 -37.40
N THR A 182 37.88 18.27 -36.73
CA THR A 182 36.49 17.87 -37.06
C THR A 182 36.12 18.09 -38.53
N ALA A 183 36.52 19.22 -39.14
CA ALA A 183 36.25 19.51 -40.55
C ALA A 183 36.95 18.52 -41.50
N LEU A 184 38.18 18.10 -41.16
CA LEU A 184 38.91 17.10 -41.94
C LEU A 184 38.30 15.70 -41.74
N LEU A 185 37.88 15.38 -40.52
CA LEU A 185 37.18 14.13 -40.20
C LEU A 185 35.88 13.99 -40.98
N LEU A 186 35.02 15.02 -40.99
CA LEU A 186 33.76 15.00 -41.75
C LEU A 186 34.00 14.77 -43.25
N ALA A 187 34.99 15.47 -43.82
CA ALA A 187 35.37 15.29 -45.22
C ALA A 187 35.94 13.89 -45.50
N ALA A 188 36.71 13.33 -44.56
CA ALA A 188 37.30 11.99 -44.66
C ALA A 188 36.23 10.89 -44.58
N VAL A 189 35.26 11.02 -43.67
CA VAL A 189 34.14 10.07 -43.54
C VAL A 189 33.29 10.06 -44.81
N GLU A 190 33.02 11.21 -45.41
CA GLU A 190 32.26 11.30 -46.66
C GLU A 190 33.05 10.73 -47.86
N LEU A 191 34.32 11.12 -48.02
CA LEU A 191 35.11 10.73 -49.19
C LEU A 191 35.60 9.28 -49.12
N LEU A 192 36.09 8.86 -47.96
CA LEU A 192 36.73 7.55 -47.75
C LEU A 192 35.77 6.52 -47.18
N GLN A 193 34.51 6.89 -46.94
CA GLN A 193 33.45 5.99 -46.46
C GLN A 193 33.84 5.29 -45.16
N TRP A 194 34.59 5.97 -44.28
CA TRP A 194 34.96 5.45 -42.96
C TRP A 194 33.70 5.11 -42.15
N LEU A 195 33.79 4.08 -41.29
CA LEU A 195 32.69 3.56 -40.48
C LEU A 195 31.55 2.92 -41.31
N THR A 196 31.77 2.67 -42.60
CA THR A 196 30.84 1.91 -43.45
C THR A 196 31.47 0.58 -43.88
N PRO A 197 30.68 -0.39 -44.39
CA PRO A 197 31.21 -1.64 -44.93
C PRO A 197 32.21 -1.49 -46.09
N TRP A 198 32.28 -0.31 -46.70
CA TRP A 198 33.14 0.00 -47.85
C TRP A 198 34.48 0.63 -47.46
N GLN A 199 34.81 0.65 -46.16
CA GLN A 199 36.07 1.20 -45.69
C GLN A 199 37.27 0.36 -46.15
N SER A 200 38.35 1.03 -46.56
CA SER A 200 39.59 0.39 -47.00
C SER A 200 40.60 0.12 -45.87
N ILE A 201 40.41 0.73 -44.70
CA ILE A 201 41.25 0.55 -43.51
C ILE A 201 40.54 -0.36 -42.51
N VAL A 202 41.28 -1.23 -41.84
CA VAL A 202 40.80 -1.96 -40.67
C VAL A 202 40.89 -1.06 -39.44
N LEU A 203 39.75 -0.58 -38.96
CA LEU A 203 39.66 0.18 -37.72
C LEU A 203 39.48 -0.78 -36.53
N SER A 204 40.12 -0.47 -35.41
CA SER A 204 39.83 -1.16 -34.14
C SER A 204 38.52 -0.63 -33.54
N ALA A 205 37.82 -1.46 -32.76
CA ALA A 205 36.56 -1.06 -32.12
C ALA A 205 36.66 0.25 -31.30
N GLY A 206 37.82 0.48 -30.65
CA GLY A 206 38.09 1.73 -29.92
C GLY A 206 38.27 2.94 -30.82
N GLN A 207 38.92 2.79 -31.97
CA GLN A 207 39.06 3.88 -32.96
C GLN A 207 37.70 4.22 -33.58
N GLU A 208 36.90 3.21 -33.92
CA GLU A 208 35.56 3.45 -34.46
C GLU A 208 34.68 4.20 -33.45
N ALA A 209 34.69 3.76 -32.18
CA ALA A 209 33.96 4.42 -31.11
C ALA A 209 34.39 5.87 -30.91
N TYR A 210 35.70 6.13 -30.91
CA TYR A 210 36.25 7.48 -30.81
C TYR A 210 35.80 8.38 -31.97
N LEU A 211 35.97 7.93 -33.22
CA LEU A 211 35.57 8.71 -34.39
C LEU A 211 34.07 8.99 -34.39
N THR A 212 33.25 8.03 -33.95
CA THR A 212 31.79 8.20 -33.84
C THR A 212 31.46 9.22 -32.76
N ALA A 213 32.13 9.18 -31.60
CA ALA A 213 31.93 10.15 -30.54
C ALA A 213 32.29 11.57 -30.98
N GLU A 214 33.37 11.77 -31.72
CA GLU A 214 33.75 13.09 -32.27
C GLU A 214 32.73 13.61 -33.30
N LEU A 215 32.25 12.75 -34.20
CA LEU A 215 31.20 13.11 -35.17
C LEU A 215 29.90 13.55 -34.48
N LEU A 216 29.50 12.81 -33.44
CA LEU A 216 28.30 13.13 -32.64
C LEU A 216 28.50 14.38 -31.79
N GLY A 217 29.69 14.53 -31.18
CA GLY A 217 30.08 15.72 -30.42
C GLY A 217 29.99 17.01 -31.23
N HIS A 218 30.45 16.99 -32.49
CA HIS A 218 30.31 18.14 -33.39
C HIS A 218 28.84 18.51 -33.69
N GLN A 219 27.93 17.54 -33.70
CA GLN A 219 26.49 17.78 -33.92
C GLN A 219 25.78 18.26 -32.66
N ARG A 220 26.39 18.09 -31.48
CA ARG A 220 25.81 18.46 -30.19
C ARG A 220 25.49 19.94 -30.12
N GLU A 221 26.43 20.81 -30.48
CA GLU A 221 26.27 22.27 -30.40
C GLU A 221 25.05 22.75 -31.19
N HIS A 222 24.88 22.27 -32.42
CA HIS A 222 23.73 22.62 -33.24
C HIS A 222 22.40 22.08 -32.68
N LEU A 223 22.40 20.88 -32.08
CA LEU A 223 21.20 20.32 -31.45
C LEU A 223 20.83 21.08 -30.17
N ASP A 224 21.81 21.45 -29.36
CA ASP A 224 21.62 22.26 -28.15
C ASP A 224 21.08 23.65 -28.51
N ASP A 225 21.63 24.32 -29.54
CA ASP A 225 21.12 25.59 -30.06
C ASP A 225 19.63 25.51 -30.47
N LEU A 226 19.26 24.43 -31.16
CA LEU A 226 17.87 24.19 -31.58
C LEU A 226 16.95 23.90 -30.39
N GLY A 227 17.45 23.18 -29.39
CA GLY A 227 16.76 22.87 -28.14
C GLY A 227 16.48 24.11 -27.29
N GLU A 228 17.51 24.93 -27.06
CA GLU A 228 17.39 26.19 -26.31
C GLU A 228 16.48 27.21 -27.02
N ALA A 229 16.47 27.22 -28.36
CA ALA A 229 15.55 28.02 -29.14
C ALA A 229 14.08 27.54 -29.07
N GLY A 230 13.81 26.37 -28.47
CA GLY A 230 12.50 25.74 -28.39
C GLY A 230 12.00 25.19 -29.74
N ASN A 231 12.89 24.97 -30.70
CA ASN A 231 12.54 24.48 -32.03
C ASN A 231 12.53 22.94 -32.07
N GLU A 232 11.51 22.34 -31.44
CA GLU A 232 11.37 20.87 -31.33
C GLU A 232 11.35 20.18 -32.71
N LEU A 233 10.68 20.80 -33.71
CA LEU A 233 10.60 20.24 -35.06
C LEU A 233 11.96 20.24 -35.78
N GLY A 234 12.72 21.34 -35.65
CA GLY A 234 14.07 21.44 -36.20
C GLY A 234 15.02 20.43 -35.56
N PHE A 235 14.95 20.29 -34.23
CA PHE A 235 15.72 19.30 -33.48
C PHE A 235 15.46 17.86 -33.96
N LEU A 236 14.18 17.46 -34.03
CA LEU A 236 13.81 16.12 -34.49
C LEU A 236 14.16 15.89 -35.97
N ALA A 237 14.09 16.91 -36.81
CA ALA A 237 14.51 16.84 -38.21
C ALA A 237 16.02 16.59 -38.31
N GLN A 238 16.83 17.30 -37.53
CA GLN A 238 18.28 17.13 -37.51
C GLN A 238 18.68 15.74 -37.00
N LEU A 239 18.08 15.27 -35.90
CA LEU A 239 18.31 13.89 -35.41
C LEU A 239 17.92 12.84 -36.46
N ARG A 240 16.82 13.05 -37.19
CA ARG A 240 16.42 12.15 -38.28
C ARG A 240 17.47 12.13 -39.40
N VAL A 241 18.04 13.27 -39.77
CA VAL A 241 19.12 13.35 -40.76
C VAL A 241 20.34 12.57 -40.25
N LEU A 242 20.72 12.73 -38.99
CA LEU A 242 21.84 12.01 -38.38
C LEU A 242 21.64 10.49 -38.36
N SER A 243 20.45 10.02 -37.98
CA SER A 243 20.13 8.58 -37.97
C SER A 243 20.20 7.91 -39.36
N LYS A 244 20.11 8.69 -40.43
CA LYS A 244 20.12 8.21 -41.82
C LYS A 244 21.49 8.33 -42.50
N GLN A 245 22.51 8.79 -41.78
CA GLN A 245 23.85 8.91 -42.34
C GLN A 245 24.42 7.52 -42.67
N PRO A 246 25.24 7.39 -43.74
CA PRO A 246 25.78 6.09 -44.17
C PRO A 246 26.55 5.35 -43.09
N TRP A 247 27.29 6.08 -42.24
CA TRP A 247 28.06 5.53 -41.12
C TRP A 247 27.19 5.05 -39.96
N ALA A 248 25.94 5.53 -39.84
CA ALA A 248 25.00 5.17 -38.79
C ALA A 248 24.14 3.94 -39.15
N ASN A 249 24.36 3.31 -40.30
CA ASN A 249 23.55 2.17 -40.76
C ASN A 249 23.85 0.86 -40.02
N SER A 250 25.02 0.71 -39.41
CA SER A 250 25.36 -0.51 -38.68
C SER A 250 24.70 -0.53 -37.29
N PHE A 251 24.34 -1.73 -36.83
CA PHE A 251 23.66 -1.93 -35.55
C PHE A 251 24.42 -1.31 -34.38
N ASP A 252 25.73 -1.55 -34.27
CA ASP A 252 26.56 -1.02 -33.19
C ASP A 252 26.60 0.52 -33.18
N ARG A 253 26.58 1.15 -34.36
CA ARG A 253 26.58 2.62 -34.48
C ARG A 253 25.22 3.20 -34.16
N GLN A 254 24.13 2.53 -34.54
CA GLN A 254 22.80 2.91 -34.09
C GLN A 254 22.66 2.82 -32.57
N GLN A 255 23.23 1.79 -31.94
CA GLN A 255 23.22 1.66 -30.49
C GLN A 255 24.04 2.78 -29.81
N GLN A 256 25.20 3.13 -30.35
CA GLN A 256 26.01 4.24 -29.85
C GLN A 256 25.33 5.61 -30.03
N LEU A 257 24.68 5.84 -31.18
CA LEU A 257 23.88 7.04 -31.42
C LEU A 257 22.75 7.14 -30.39
N GLN A 258 22.02 6.05 -30.14
CA GLN A 258 20.93 6.03 -29.18
C GLN A 258 21.39 6.30 -27.75
N GLY A 259 22.50 5.69 -27.32
CA GLY A 259 23.10 5.95 -26.01
C GLY A 259 23.57 7.40 -25.86
N TRP A 260 24.20 7.95 -26.90
CA TRP A 260 24.62 9.35 -26.92
C TRP A 260 23.44 10.33 -26.86
N VAL A 261 22.36 10.08 -27.61
CA VAL A 261 21.14 10.91 -27.53
C VAL A 261 20.55 10.85 -26.13
N LEU A 262 20.56 9.68 -25.49
CA LEU A 262 20.06 9.49 -24.14
C LEU A 262 20.84 10.34 -23.12
N GLU A 263 22.17 10.28 -23.15
CA GLU A 263 23.05 11.08 -22.29
C GLU A 263 22.86 12.58 -22.53
N MET A 264 22.77 12.99 -23.79
CA MET A 264 22.52 14.38 -24.17
C MET A 264 21.17 14.89 -23.62
N LEU A 265 20.09 14.09 -23.71
CA LEU A 265 18.78 14.48 -23.20
C LEU A 265 18.73 14.52 -21.66
N ASP A 266 19.49 13.67 -20.98
CA ASP A 266 19.57 13.66 -19.51
C ASP A 266 20.19 14.98 -18.99
N GLU A 267 21.24 15.46 -19.66
CA GLU A 267 21.91 16.73 -19.36
C GLU A 267 21.15 17.96 -19.85
N ALA A 268 20.16 17.81 -20.74
CA ALA A 268 19.45 18.93 -21.33
C ALA A 268 18.45 19.59 -20.35
N ASP A 269 18.58 20.91 -20.16
CA ASP A 269 17.64 21.72 -19.39
C ASP A 269 16.36 22.07 -20.18
N TYR A 270 16.43 22.02 -21.52
CA TYR A 270 15.34 22.35 -22.44
C TYR A 270 14.41 21.16 -22.76
N LEU A 271 14.58 20.02 -22.09
CA LEU A 271 13.78 18.82 -22.32
C LEU A 271 12.30 19.08 -22.00
N THR A 272 11.42 18.89 -22.98
CA THR A 272 9.97 18.92 -22.80
C THR A 272 9.40 17.51 -22.99
N PRO A 273 8.22 17.19 -22.38
CA PRO A 273 7.57 15.90 -22.61
C PRO A 273 7.23 15.62 -24.08
N SER A 274 6.90 16.67 -24.85
CA SER A 274 6.62 16.57 -26.30
C SER A 274 7.86 16.26 -27.11
N LEU A 275 8.99 16.89 -26.80
CA LEU A 275 10.27 16.61 -27.43
C LEU A 275 10.70 15.16 -27.18
N PHE A 276 10.60 14.71 -25.91
CA PHE A 276 10.91 13.34 -25.52
C PHE A 276 10.05 12.32 -26.27
N GLU A 277 8.74 12.53 -26.35
CA GLU A 277 7.83 11.67 -27.12
C GLU A 277 8.20 11.63 -28.60
N GLY A 278 8.59 12.77 -29.18
CA GLY A 278 9.08 12.88 -30.54
C GLY A 278 10.35 12.07 -30.79
N VAL A 279 11.30 12.09 -29.85
CA VAL A 279 12.53 11.28 -29.90
C VAL A 279 12.21 9.78 -29.77
N CYS A 280 11.33 9.40 -28.84
CA CYS A 280 10.87 8.02 -28.69
C CYS A 280 10.23 7.50 -29.98
N CYS A 281 9.40 8.31 -30.65
CA CYS A 281 8.82 7.97 -31.94
C CYS A 281 9.86 7.86 -33.06
N LEU A 282 10.94 8.65 -33.04
CA LEU A 282 12.00 8.59 -34.04
C LEU A 282 12.78 7.28 -33.96
N PHE A 283 13.14 6.84 -32.76
CA PHE A 283 13.93 5.61 -32.54
C PHE A 283 13.07 4.37 -32.28
N GLY A 284 11.75 4.53 -32.15
CA GLY A 284 10.83 3.43 -31.83
C GLY A 284 10.93 2.95 -30.38
N TRP A 285 11.41 3.80 -29.47
CA TRP A 285 11.50 3.47 -28.05
C TRP A 285 10.11 3.38 -27.43
N ASP A 286 9.81 2.24 -26.84
CA ASP A 286 8.51 1.94 -26.23
C ASP A 286 8.69 0.90 -25.13
N ASP A 287 8.48 1.34 -23.88
CA ASP A 287 8.57 0.51 -22.69
C ASP A 287 7.59 -0.68 -22.74
N ARG A 288 6.42 -0.51 -23.38
CA ARG A 288 5.41 -1.58 -23.50
C ARG A 288 5.84 -2.68 -24.45
N LYS A 289 6.66 -2.33 -25.45
CA LYS A 289 7.20 -3.27 -26.44
C LYS A 289 8.54 -3.85 -26.00
N GLY A 290 9.10 -3.39 -24.87
CA GLY A 290 10.42 -3.77 -24.39
C GLY A 290 11.57 -3.24 -25.25
N ILE A 291 11.32 -2.27 -26.13
CA ILE A 291 12.33 -1.66 -26.98
C ILE A 291 12.82 -0.41 -26.25
N VAL A 292 13.85 -0.57 -25.43
CA VAL A 292 14.42 0.51 -24.60
C VAL A 292 15.89 0.75 -24.94
N PRO A 293 16.33 2.01 -24.97
CA PRO A 293 17.73 2.33 -25.17
C PRO A 293 18.58 1.94 -23.95
N ALA A 294 19.87 1.71 -24.19
CA ALA A 294 20.86 1.54 -23.13
C ALA A 294 21.68 2.85 -22.97
N PRO A 295 22.09 3.24 -21.75
CA PRO A 295 21.87 2.56 -20.46
C PRO A 295 20.45 2.68 -19.90
N TYR A 296 19.93 1.58 -19.32
CA TYR A 296 18.56 1.53 -18.79
C TYR A 296 18.33 2.47 -17.59
N GLU A 297 19.38 2.76 -16.81
CA GLU A 297 19.30 3.64 -15.64
C GLU A 297 18.97 5.09 -16.05
N THR A 298 19.71 5.62 -17.03
CA THR A 298 19.49 6.95 -17.59
C THR A 298 18.13 7.03 -18.28
N TRP A 299 17.70 5.98 -18.97
CA TRP A 299 16.35 5.88 -19.53
C TRP A 299 15.26 6.02 -18.45
N CYS A 300 15.39 5.27 -17.35
CA CYS A 300 14.41 5.34 -16.25
C CYS A 300 14.36 6.73 -15.63
N ALA A 301 15.52 7.36 -15.40
CA ALA A 301 15.60 8.71 -14.84
C ALA A 301 14.93 9.75 -15.76
N LEU A 302 15.16 9.66 -17.06
CA LEU A 302 14.53 10.51 -18.07
C LEU A 302 13.01 10.33 -18.11
N VAL A 303 12.53 9.08 -18.12
CA VAL A 303 11.09 8.78 -18.08
C VAL A 303 10.46 9.36 -16.82
N GLU A 304 11.08 9.17 -15.65
CA GLU A 304 10.58 9.70 -14.38
C GLU A 304 10.53 11.24 -14.40
N ARG A 305 11.58 11.91 -14.92
CA ARG A 305 11.62 13.37 -15.08
C ARG A 305 10.49 13.88 -15.99
N CYS A 306 10.32 13.26 -17.16
CA CYS A 306 9.27 13.62 -18.12
C CYS A 306 7.86 13.38 -17.54
N GLU A 307 7.62 12.25 -16.88
CA GLU A 307 6.35 11.95 -16.21
C GLU A 307 6.04 12.98 -15.12
N GLN A 308 7.04 13.34 -14.31
CA GLN A 308 6.90 14.33 -13.25
C GLN A 308 6.49 15.70 -13.80
N GLU A 309 7.11 16.14 -14.90
CA GLU A 309 6.77 17.41 -15.57
C GLU A 309 5.38 17.38 -16.22
N ALA A 310 5.04 16.31 -16.93
CA ALA A 310 3.72 16.13 -17.53
C ALA A 310 2.61 16.12 -16.45
N TYR A 311 2.87 15.45 -15.32
CA TYR A 311 1.96 15.44 -14.18
C TYR A 311 1.79 16.84 -13.56
N ALA A 312 2.88 17.59 -13.42
CA ALA A 312 2.83 18.98 -12.94
C ALA A 312 1.98 19.89 -13.85
N LEU A 313 2.18 19.80 -15.17
CA LEU A 313 1.39 20.55 -16.15
C LEU A 313 -0.10 20.20 -16.07
N ARG A 314 -0.44 18.91 -15.99
CA ARG A 314 -1.83 18.46 -15.81
C ARG A 314 -2.44 19.02 -14.52
N LEU A 315 -1.69 19.02 -13.43
CA LEU A 315 -2.15 19.53 -12.15
C LEU A 315 -2.41 21.04 -12.20
N GLN A 316 -1.55 21.79 -12.88
CA GLN A 316 -1.74 23.21 -13.11
C GLN A 316 -2.96 23.50 -14.01
N GLN A 317 -3.18 22.69 -15.05
CA GLN A 317 -4.39 22.76 -15.89
C GLN A 317 -5.65 22.50 -15.06
N LEU A 318 -5.64 21.51 -14.17
CA LEU A 318 -6.77 21.21 -13.29
C LEU A 318 -7.06 22.37 -12.31
N LEU A 319 -6.02 23.06 -11.84
CA LEU A 319 -6.17 24.23 -10.96
C LEU A 319 -6.68 25.47 -11.71
N ASN A 320 -6.35 25.61 -12.99
CA ASN A 320 -6.84 26.72 -13.82
C ASN A 320 -8.26 26.48 -14.35
N ALA A 321 -8.68 25.22 -14.49
CA ALA A 321 -10.01 24.84 -14.93
C ALA A 321 -11.04 24.86 -13.78
N GLU A 322 -12.33 24.96 -14.13
CA GLU A 322 -13.41 24.83 -13.14
C GLU A 322 -13.45 23.41 -12.54
N PRO A 323 -13.70 23.26 -11.22
CA PRO A 323 -13.65 21.98 -10.50
C PRO A 323 -14.89 21.10 -10.78
N THR A 324 -15.05 20.68 -12.03
CA THR A 324 -16.14 19.84 -12.52
C THR A 324 -15.82 18.34 -12.40
N THR A 325 -14.55 17.97 -12.59
CA THR A 325 -14.05 16.60 -12.47
C THR A 325 -13.73 16.23 -11.01
N PRO A 326 -13.80 14.94 -10.63
CA PRO A 326 -13.43 14.50 -9.28
C PRO A 326 -11.97 14.81 -8.95
N GLU A 327 -11.06 14.61 -9.92
CA GLU A 327 -9.65 14.96 -9.82
C GLU A 327 -9.45 16.48 -9.69
N GLY A 328 -10.18 17.29 -10.45
CA GLY A 328 -10.13 18.75 -10.36
C GLY A 328 -10.60 19.25 -9.00
N ARG A 329 -11.72 18.73 -8.47
CA ARG A 329 -12.18 19.04 -7.10
C ARG A 329 -11.13 18.68 -6.05
N ALA A 330 -10.50 17.52 -6.19
CA ALA A 330 -9.44 17.08 -5.28
C ALA A 330 -8.18 17.96 -5.37
N ALA A 331 -7.76 18.32 -6.58
CA ALA A 331 -6.62 19.21 -6.83
C ALA A 331 -6.85 20.60 -6.23
N HIS A 332 -8.01 21.22 -6.50
CA HIS A 332 -8.40 22.50 -5.91
C HIS A 332 -8.46 22.43 -4.38
N LEU A 333 -8.91 21.31 -3.81
CA LEU A 333 -8.96 21.12 -2.36
C LEU A 333 -7.57 21.01 -1.71
N LEU A 334 -6.66 20.26 -2.33
CA LEU A 334 -5.34 19.94 -1.75
C LEU A 334 -4.28 20.99 -2.07
N LEU A 335 -4.34 21.61 -3.25
CA LEU A 335 -3.26 22.44 -3.81
C LEU A 335 -3.71 23.85 -4.15
N GLY A 336 -5.02 24.08 -4.30
CA GLY A 336 -5.57 25.39 -4.60
C GLY A 336 -5.52 26.35 -3.39
N PRO A 337 -5.37 27.66 -3.61
CA PRO A 337 -5.42 28.68 -2.56
C PRO A 337 -6.87 28.93 -2.12
N ILE A 338 -7.50 27.96 -1.45
CA ILE A 338 -8.89 28.06 -0.99
C ILE A 338 -8.99 28.50 0.47
N SER A 339 -10.02 29.31 0.75
CA SER A 339 -10.35 29.74 2.11
C SER A 339 -10.81 28.55 2.98
N HIS A 340 -10.61 28.62 4.29
CA HIS A 340 -10.96 27.51 5.19
C HIS A 340 -12.47 27.18 5.19
N SER A 341 -13.32 28.18 5.00
CA SER A 341 -14.78 28.01 4.86
C SER A 341 -15.17 27.30 3.57
N GLU A 342 -14.52 27.63 2.46
CA GLU A 342 -14.71 27.01 1.16
C GLU A 342 -14.18 25.57 1.14
N GLN A 343 -13.07 25.32 1.82
CA GLN A 343 -12.52 23.99 2.06
C GLN A 343 -13.53 23.06 2.76
N ILE A 344 -14.19 23.55 3.82
CA ILE A 344 -15.23 22.79 4.52
C ILE A 344 -16.44 22.56 3.62
N ARG A 345 -16.82 23.55 2.79
CA ARG A 345 -17.95 23.43 1.86
C ARG A 345 -17.68 22.39 0.77
N LEU A 346 -16.51 22.45 0.14
CA LEU A 346 -16.08 21.49 -0.88
C LEU A 346 -16.03 20.09 -0.29
N ALA A 347 -15.38 19.91 0.84
CA ALA A 347 -15.26 18.59 1.44
C ALA A 347 -16.58 17.97 1.90
N LYS A 348 -17.57 18.78 2.30
CA LYS A 348 -18.93 18.29 2.59
C LYS A 348 -19.68 17.83 1.34
N ALA A 349 -19.30 18.34 0.17
CA ALA A 349 -19.90 17.97 -1.11
C ALA A 349 -19.20 16.79 -1.81
N PHE A 350 -18.14 16.22 -1.21
CA PHE A 350 -17.38 15.13 -1.82
C PHE A 350 -18.17 13.83 -1.91
N LYS A 351 -18.25 13.31 -3.14
CA LYS A 351 -18.73 11.98 -3.47
C LYS A 351 -17.65 10.92 -3.15
N PRO A 352 -17.99 9.62 -3.11
CA PRO A 352 -16.99 8.55 -2.97
C PRO A 352 -15.88 8.62 -4.03
N GLU A 353 -16.20 8.97 -5.27
CA GLU A 353 -15.24 9.14 -6.37
C GLU A 353 -14.23 10.27 -6.10
N ASP A 354 -14.70 11.40 -5.55
CA ASP A 354 -13.84 12.54 -5.20
C ASP A 354 -12.84 12.17 -4.07
N ARG A 355 -13.26 11.28 -3.16
CA ARG A 355 -12.39 10.78 -2.08
C ARG A 355 -11.29 9.87 -2.62
N ALA A 356 -11.63 8.98 -3.55
CA ALA A 356 -10.65 8.13 -4.22
C ALA A 356 -9.63 8.98 -4.99
N ALA A 357 -10.09 9.93 -5.81
CA ALA A 357 -9.23 10.83 -6.57
C ALA A 357 -8.27 11.64 -5.68
N ARG A 358 -8.75 12.08 -4.51
CA ARG A 358 -7.92 12.76 -3.50
C ARG A 358 -6.85 11.86 -2.90
N GLU A 359 -7.19 10.63 -2.56
CA GLU A 359 -6.22 9.66 -2.02
C GLU A 359 -5.15 9.33 -3.04
N THR A 360 -5.54 9.04 -4.28
CA THR A 360 -4.61 8.82 -5.39
C THR A 360 -3.69 10.03 -5.59
N LEU A 361 -4.23 11.25 -5.61
CA LEU A 361 -3.43 12.48 -5.75
C LEU A 361 -2.43 12.66 -4.60
N ARG A 362 -2.86 12.42 -3.36
CA ARG A 362 -2.00 12.50 -2.18
C ARG A 362 -0.89 11.44 -2.23
N ASP A 363 -1.23 10.21 -2.56
CA ASP A 363 -0.29 9.09 -2.56
C ASP A 363 0.74 9.25 -3.69
N ASN A 364 0.32 9.73 -4.87
CA ASN A 364 1.23 10.12 -5.96
C ASN A 364 2.21 11.21 -5.52
N LEU A 365 1.73 12.28 -4.87
CA LEU A 365 2.61 13.36 -4.40
C LEU A 365 3.54 12.92 -3.26
N ASN A 366 3.10 11.98 -2.42
CA ASN A 366 3.89 11.52 -1.27
C ASN A 366 4.94 10.48 -1.64
N HIS A 367 4.64 9.57 -2.54
CA HIS A 367 5.46 8.39 -2.82
C HIS A 367 6.06 8.39 -4.22
N ARG A 368 5.31 8.84 -5.24
CA ARG A 368 5.74 8.75 -6.65
C ARG A 368 6.51 9.99 -7.10
N TYR A 369 6.06 11.19 -6.74
CA TYR A 369 6.65 12.46 -7.18
C TYR A 369 6.93 13.40 -5.99
N PRO A 370 7.83 13.03 -5.07
CA PRO A 370 8.11 13.83 -3.88
C PRO A 370 8.66 15.22 -4.19
N GLY A 371 9.37 15.38 -5.32
CA GLY A 371 9.95 16.66 -5.76
C GLY A 371 8.90 17.73 -6.06
N LEU A 372 7.69 17.34 -6.51
CA LEU A 372 6.61 18.28 -6.83
C LEU A 372 6.06 19.02 -5.61
N LYS A 373 6.26 18.51 -4.39
CA LYS A 373 5.82 19.20 -3.17
C LYS A 373 6.45 20.58 -3.02
N GLN A 374 7.70 20.76 -3.47
CA GLN A 374 8.39 22.04 -3.38
C GLN A 374 7.77 23.11 -4.30
N ARG A 375 7.15 22.69 -5.41
CA ARG A 375 6.53 23.56 -6.40
C ARG A 375 5.15 24.08 -5.96
N PHE A 376 4.53 23.42 -4.98
CA PHE A 376 3.26 23.81 -4.36
C PHE A 376 3.43 24.02 -2.85
N PRO A 377 4.08 25.12 -2.40
CA PRO A 377 4.35 25.35 -0.98
C PRO A 377 3.09 25.47 -0.11
N ASP A 378 1.97 25.88 -0.72
CA ASP A 378 0.67 26.00 -0.05
C ASP A 378 -0.12 24.68 0.00
N ALA A 379 0.44 23.57 -0.49
CA ALA A 379 -0.21 22.28 -0.54
C ALA A 379 -0.55 21.75 0.87
N ARG A 380 -1.83 21.49 1.12
CA ARG A 380 -2.36 21.02 2.41
C ARG A 380 -2.61 19.52 2.42
N LEU A 381 -1.56 18.74 2.19
CA LEU A 381 -1.65 17.27 2.10
C LEU A 381 -2.13 16.61 3.41
N ASP A 382 -1.79 17.19 4.56
CA ASP A 382 -2.07 16.61 5.89
C ASP A 382 -3.28 17.23 6.62
N ALA A 383 -3.75 18.41 6.18
CA ALA A 383 -4.78 19.17 6.90
C ALA A 383 -6.14 18.45 6.94
N PHE A 384 -6.43 17.61 5.94
CA PHE A 384 -7.74 17.00 5.77
C PHE A 384 -7.93 15.67 6.51
N VAL A 385 -6.85 14.97 6.88
CA VAL A 385 -6.90 13.75 7.71
C VAL A 385 -7.57 14.01 9.07
N LYS A 386 -7.59 15.28 9.51
CA LYS A 386 -8.24 15.74 10.75
C LYS A 386 -9.74 16.02 10.60
N ILE A 387 -10.28 16.16 9.39
CA ILE A 387 -11.64 16.66 9.14
C ILE A 387 -12.62 15.55 8.73
N GLU A 388 -12.13 14.39 8.26
CA GLU A 388 -13.01 13.28 7.88
C GLU A 388 -13.67 12.61 9.11
N PRO A 389 -15.01 12.61 9.22
CA PRO A 389 -15.69 11.81 10.22
C PRO A 389 -15.54 10.33 9.83
N LYS A 390 -14.55 9.66 10.42
CA LYS A 390 -14.40 8.19 10.30
C LYS A 390 -15.74 7.55 10.67
N GLU A 391 -16.36 6.83 9.74
CA GLU A 391 -17.63 6.14 9.99
C GLU A 391 -17.52 5.33 11.30
N GLY A 392 -18.33 5.73 12.28
CA GLY A 392 -18.31 5.12 13.61
C GLY A 392 -18.77 3.67 13.54
N LYS A 393 -17.99 2.75 14.12
CA LYS A 393 -18.49 1.41 14.44
C LYS A 393 -19.75 1.57 15.31
N PRO A 394 -20.77 0.71 15.14
CA PRO A 394 -22.04 0.84 15.86
C PRO A 394 -21.82 0.80 17.38
N LEU A 395 -22.74 1.43 18.12
CA LEU A 395 -22.91 1.36 19.57
C LEU A 395 -22.42 0.00 20.14
N SER A 396 -21.46 0.02 21.06
CA SER A 396 -20.97 -1.22 21.68
C SER A 396 -22.07 -1.78 22.59
N TYR A 397 -22.79 -2.77 22.08
CA TYR A 397 -23.90 -3.43 22.77
C TYR A 397 -23.47 -4.13 24.07
N GLY A 398 -22.17 -4.37 24.27
CA GLY A 398 -21.62 -4.88 25.53
C GLY A 398 -21.81 -3.93 26.71
N TRP A 399 -21.76 -2.61 26.50
CA TRP A 399 -22.00 -1.62 27.56
C TRP A 399 -23.48 -1.51 27.92
N VAL A 400 -24.36 -1.67 26.95
CA VAL A 400 -25.82 -1.74 27.17
C VAL A 400 -26.17 -2.98 28.00
N TRP A 401 -25.56 -4.12 27.68
CA TRP A 401 -25.71 -5.35 28.47
C TRP A 401 -25.18 -5.17 29.90
N ALA A 402 -23.95 -4.64 30.06
CA ALA A 402 -23.35 -4.43 31.37
C ALA A 402 -24.17 -3.47 32.24
N GLY A 403 -24.69 -2.39 31.65
CA GLY A 403 -25.60 -1.46 32.32
C GLY A 403 -26.91 -2.13 32.75
N ALA A 404 -27.52 -2.91 31.87
CA ALA A 404 -28.76 -3.64 32.18
C ALA A 404 -28.56 -4.75 33.23
N ALA A 405 -27.41 -5.43 33.22
CA ALA A 405 -27.04 -6.44 34.21
C ALA A 405 -26.75 -5.81 35.58
N LEU A 406 -26.06 -4.66 35.60
CA LEU A 406 -25.82 -3.89 36.82
C LEU A 406 -27.13 -3.37 37.42
N PHE A 407 -28.05 -2.90 36.58
CA PHE A 407 -29.39 -2.51 37.00
C PHE A 407 -30.17 -3.68 37.60
N ALA A 408 -30.10 -4.86 36.96
CA ALA A 408 -30.73 -6.06 37.49
C ALA A 408 -30.16 -6.44 38.88
N LEU A 409 -28.83 -6.36 39.03
CA LEU A 409 -28.11 -6.67 40.26
C LEU A 409 -28.43 -5.69 41.41
N LEU A 410 -28.45 -4.38 41.13
CA LEU A 410 -28.58 -3.35 42.16
C LEU A 410 -30.03 -3.02 42.52
N TYR A 411 -30.98 -3.29 41.64
CA TYR A 411 -32.38 -2.90 41.85
C TYR A 411 -33.32 -4.11 41.91
N THR A 412 -33.32 -4.95 40.86
CA THR A 412 -34.35 -6.02 40.74
C THR A 412 -34.10 -7.17 41.71
N LEU A 413 -32.85 -7.52 41.98
CA LEU A 413 -32.50 -8.62 42.88
C LEU A 413 -32.72 -8.30 44.36
N PRO A 414 -32.32 -7.13 44.89
CA PRO A 414 -32.58 -6.76 46.28
C PRO A 414 -34.07 -6.65 46.59
N GLN A 415 -34.88 -6.12 45.67
CA GLN A 415 -36.32 -6.04 45.84
C GLN A 415 -36.96 -7.44 45.93
N ARG A 416 -36.58 -8.36 45.03
CA ARG A 416 -37.09 -9.74 45.06
C ARG A 416 -36.58 -10.55 46.25
N TRP A 417 -35.40 -10.20 46.78
CA TRP A 417 -34.86 -10.78 48.01
C TRP A 417 -35.68 -10.37 49.23
N GLN A 418 -36.08 -9.10 49.32
CA GLN A 418 -36.95 -8.62 50.39
C GLN A 418 -38.35 -9.26 50.34
N GLU A 419 -38.84 -9.58 49.15
CA GLU A 419 -40.13 -10.28 48.94
C GLU A 419 -40.05 -11.81 49.17
N GLY A 420 -38.86 -12.36 49.44
CA GLY A 420 -38.68 -13.81 49.68
C GLY A 420 -38.84 -14.70 48.44
N ARG A 421 -38.79 -14.13 47.22
CA ARG A 421 -39.05 -14.81 45.94
C ARG A 421 -37.78 -15.03 45.11
N LEU A 422 -36.72 -15.53 45.75
CA LEU A 422 -35.42 -15.71 45.09
C LEU A 422 -35.19 -17.17 44.68
N ASP A 423 -35.67 -17.51 43.49
CA ASP A 423 -35.39 -18.78 42.82
C ASP A 423 -34.21 -18.65 41.83
N ILE A 424 -33.56 -19.77 41.53
CA ILE A 424 -32.47 -19.85 40.53
C ILE A 424 -32.95 -19.34 39.16
N PHE A 425 -34.20 -19.62 38.79
CA PHE A 425 -34.82 -19.10 37.57
C PHE A 425 -34.94 -17.58 37.56
N THR A 426 -35.24 -16.97 38.71
CA THR A 426 -35.33 -15.52 38.88
C THR A 426 -33.96 -14.85 38.71
N LEU A 427 -32.90 -15.46 39.26
CA LEU A 427 -31.51 -15.02 39.06
C LEU A 427 -31.12 -15.10 37.58
N PHE A 428 -31.35 -16.25 36.94
CA PHE A 428 -31.03 -16.46 35.54
C PHE A 428 -31.76 -15.46 34.63
N TYR A 429 -33.07 -15.30 34.81
CA TYR A 429 -33.88 -14.37 34.04
C TYR A 429 -33.40 -12.92 34.20
N SER A 430 -33.10 -12.49 35.43
CA SER A 430 -32.70 -11.11 35.71
C SER A 430 -31.29 -10.76 35.22
N LEU A 431 -30.33 -11.69 35.30
CA LEU A 431 -28.92 -11.43 34.96
C LEU A 431 -28.57 -11.75 33.50
N THR A 432 -29.40 -12.51 32.78
CA THR A 432 -29.08 -12.96 31.40
C THR A 432 -30.14 -12.57 30.38
N LEU A 433 -31.38 -13.08 30.52
CA LEU A 433 -32.45 -12.86 29.54
C LEU A 433 -32.86 -11.38 29.46
N TRP A 434 -33.02 -10.72 30.61
CA TRP A 434 -33.43 -9.32 30.64
C TRP A 434 -32.39 -8.36 29.99
N PRO A 435 -31.09 -8.43 30.30
CA PRO A 435 -30.06 -7.67 29.59
C PRO A 435 -30.00 -7.95 28.07
N LEU A 436 -30.22 -9.19 27.64
CA LEU A 436 -30.25 -9.54 26.22
C LEU A 436 -31.44 -8.90 25.49
N VAL A 437 -32.62 -8.89 26.11
CA VAL A 437 -33.79 -8.18 25.59
C VAL A 437 -33.52 -6.68 25.51
N ALA A 438 -32.90 -6.08 26.53
CA ALA A 438 -32.53 -4.66 26.51
C ALA A 438 -31.57 -4.32 25.35
N VAL A 439 -30.59 -5.18 25.07
CA VAL A 439 -29.69 -5.03 23.92
C VAL A 439 -30.47 -5.12 22.60
N TRP A 440 -31.36 -6.12 22.46
CA TRP A 440 -32.15 -6.30 21.25
C TRP A 440 -33.06 -5.10 20.96
N VAL A 441 -33.76 -4.59 21.98
CA VAL A 441 -34.61 -3.39 21.84
C VAL A 441 -33.77 -2.16 21.50
N THR A 442 -32.61 -1.96 22.12
CA THR A 442 -31.72 -0.85 21.79
C THR A 442 -31.20 -0.96 20.35
N LYS A 443 -30.90 -2.16 19.88
CA LYS A 443 -30.51 -2.44 18.48
C LYS A 443 -31.64 -2.14 17.50
N LEU A 444 -32.87 -2.49 17.86
CA LEU A 444 -34.05 -2.17 17.05
C LEU A 444 -34.29 -0.66 16.98
N LEU A 445 -34.24 0.02 18.12
CA LEU A 445 -34.46 1.46 18.23
C LEU A 445 -33.39 2.25 17.48
N THR A 446 -32.11 1.87 17.61
CA THR A 446 -31.02 2.49 16.83
C THR A 446 -31.17 2.22 15.33
N ARG A 447 -31.65 1.05 14.91
CA ARG A 447 -31.93 0.77 13.48
C ARG A 447 -33.03 1.66 12.92
N LEU A 448 -34.13 1.83 13.66
CA LEU A 448 -35.25 2.70 13.28
C LEU A 448 -34.87 4.18 13.33
N TRP A 449 -33.99 4.58 14.26
CA TRP A 449 -33.54 5.97 14.43
C TRP A 449 -32.46 6.40 13.45
N ARG A 450 -31.67 5.47 12.88
CA ARG A 450 -30.60 5.76 11.90
C ARG A 450 -31.00 6.69 10.75
N PRO A 451 -32.11 6.47 10.01
CA PRO A 451 -32.48 7.36 8.91
C PRO A 451 -32.78 8.78 9.39
N VAL A 452 -33.46 8.92 10.53
CA VAL A 452 -33.79 10.22 11.13
C VAL A 452 -32.53 10.92 11.67
N ALA A 453 -31.63 10.17 12.30
CA ALA A 453 -30.36 10.70 12.80
C ALA A 453 -29.44 11.19 11.68
N LYS A 454 -29.42 10.54 10.52
CA LYS A 454 -28.71 11.02 9.33
C LYS A 454 -29.29 12.34 8.83
N TRP A 455 -30.61 12.51 8.88
CA TRP A 455 -31.26 13.75 8.50
C TRP A 455 -30.95 14.90 9.47
N LEU A 456 -30.79 14.60 10.76
CA LEU A 456 -30.47 15.57 11.84
C LEU A 456 -28.96 15.77 12.10
N GLU A 457 -28.10 15.14 11.32
CA GLU A 457 -26.64 15.18 11.47
C GLU A 457 -26.03 16.60 11.60
N PRO A 458 -26.44 17.62 10.81
CA PRO A 458 -25.86 18.96 10.96
C PRO A 458 -26.19 19.63 12.29
N LEU A 459 -27.36 19.35 12.88
CA LEU A 459 -27.74 19.87 14.19
C LEU A 459 -27.05 19.11 15.33
N ASP A 460 -26.87 17.80 15.17
CA ASP A 460 -26.24 16.92 16.16
C ASP A 460 -24.79 17.32 16.45
N LEU A 461 -24.03 17.70 15.42
CA LEU A 461 -22.66 18.16 15.58
C LEU A 461 -22.55 19.50 16.32
N ILE A 462 -23.45 20.45 16.02
CA ILE A 462 -23.51 21.76 16.67
C ILE A 462 -23.87 21.61 18.14
N LEU A 463 -24.86 20.78 18.45
CA LEU A 463 -25.29 20.48 19.80
C LEU A 463 -24.19 19.76 20.59
N THR A 464 -23.51 18.80 19.97
CA THR A 464 -22.41 18.07 20.61
C THR A 464 -21.27 18.99 20.99
N TYR A 465 -20.88 19.91 20.10
CA TYR A 465 -19.80 20.87 20.35
C TYR A 465 -20.17 21.93 21.42
N LYS A 466 -21.43 22.36 21.47
CA LYS A 466 -21.89 23.36 22.46
C LYS A 466 -22.10 22.78 23.86
N VAL A 467 -22.52 21.52 23.97
CA VAL A 467 -22.95 20.92 25.25
C VAL A 467 -21.81 20.20 25.97
N LEU A 468 -20.85 19.59 25.27
CA LEU A 468 -19.74 18.88 25.92
C LEU A 468 -18.50 19.77 26.13
N PRO A 469 -17.93 19.81 27.36
CA PRO A 469 -16.67 20.50 27.61
C PRO A 469 -15.50 19.76 26.95
N GLY A 470 -14.65 20.50 26.22
CA GLY A 470 -13.52 19.96 25.44
C GLY A 470 -12.45 19.19 26.23
N ARG A 471 -12.52 19.14 27.57
CA ARG A 471 -11.62 18.32 28.41
C ARG A 471 -12.05 16.85 28.53
N LEU A 472 -13.34 16.56 28.37
CA LEU A 472 -13.90 15.21 28.48
C LEU A 472 -14.15 14.57 27.11
N PHE A 473 -14.30 15.39 26.07
CA PHE A 473 -14.57 14.97 24.72
C PHE A 473 -13.34 15.19 23.83
N ASN A 474 -12.72 14.09 23.38
CA ASN A 474 -11.68 14.15 22.35
C ASN A 474 -12.33 13.84 20.99
N PRO A 475 -12.46 14.82 20.07
CA PRO A 475 -13.06 14.61 18.75
C PRO A 475 -12.30 13.57 17.91
N GLU A 476 -11.01 13.34 18.20
CA GLU A 476 -10.17 12.36 17.51
C GLU A 476 -10.45 10.90 17.93
N ALA A 477 -10.97 10.69 19.14
CA ALA A 477 -11.17 9.36 19.73
C ALA A 477 -12.64 8.98 19.91
N SER A 478 -13.53 9.97 20.12
CA SER A 478 -14.94 9.75 20.43
C SER A 478 -15.82 9.94 19.19
N ARG A 479 -16.20 8.83 18.57
CA ARG A 479 -17.12 8.75 17.41
C ARG A 479 -18.61 8.79 17.83
N TRP A 480 -18.92 9.35 19.00
CA TRP A 480 -20.27 9.40 19.56
C TRP A 480 -20.89 10.78 19.38
N THR A 481 -22.06 10.85 18.73
CA THR A 481 -22.87 12.08 18.64
C THR A 481 -24.11 11.98 19.54
N LEU A 482 -24.51 13.12 20.11
CA LEU A 482 -25.51 13.22 21.17
C LEU A 482 -26.90 12.76 20.70
N LEU A 483 -27.36 13.16 19.52
CA LEU A 483 -28.66 12.74 18.99
C LEU A 483 -28.62 11.32 18.43
N ARG A 484 -27.56 10.94 17.71
CA ARG A 484 -27.50 9.61 17.07
C ARG A 484 -27.48 8.46 18.08
N ASN A 485 -26.68 8.59 19.14
CA ASN A 485 -26.49 7.53 20.13
C ASN A 485 -27.15 7.83 21.48
N GLY A 486 -27.33 9.10 21.84
CA GLY A 486 -27.94 9.48 23.12
C GLY A 486 -29.45 9.32 23.16
N ILE A 487 -30.19 9.60 22.07
CA ILE A 487 -31.66 9.49 22.05
C ILE A 487 -32.13 8.03 22.24
N PRO A 488 -31.62 7.03 21.49
CA PRO A 488 -32.02 5.65 21.71
C PRO A 488 -31.73 5.14 23.13
N LEU A 489 -30.63 5.61 23.72
CA LEU A 489 -30.26 5.22 25.08
C LEU A 489 -31.10 5.94 26.15
N ALA A 490 -31.46 7.21 25.91
CA ALA A 490 -32.35 7.96 26.79
C ALA A 490 -33.77 7.39 26.80
N VAL A 491 -34.29 6.96 25.63
CA VAL A 491 -35.57 6.26 25.52
C VAL A 491 -35.54 4.94 26.28
N MET A 492 -34.44 4.17 26.18
CA MET A 492 -34.25 2.94 26.95
C MET A 492 -34.19 3.22 28.46
N ALA A 493 -33.46 4.25 28.88
CA ALA A 493 -33.35 4.66 30.28
C ALA A 493 -34.71 5.10 30.85
N LEU A 494 -35.54 5.79 30.04
CA LEU A 494 -36.90 6.17 30.42
C LEU A 494 -37.80 4.94 30.61
N PHE A 495 -37.72 3.98 29.69
CA PHE A 495 -38.47 2.72 29.79
C PHE A 495 -38.10 1.92 31.04
N MET A 496 -36.81 1.86 31.39
CA MET A 496 -36.36 1.22 32.63
C MET A 496 -36.73 2.03 33.89
N GLY A 497 -36.71 3.36 33.80
CA GLY A 497 -37.02 4.29 34.89
C GLY A 497 -38.47 4.24 35.37
N GLN A 498 -39.43 3.89 34.50
CA GLN A 498 -40.85 3.79 34.88
C GLN A 498 -41.11 2.79 36.02
N LYS A 499 -40.27 1.77 36.20
CA LYS A 499 -40.41 0.77 37.28
C LYS A 499 -39.50 1.01 38.47
N ALA A 500 -38.41 1.76 38.30
CA ALA A 500 -37.32 1.82 39.27
C ALA A 500 -36.95 3.23 39.77
N GLY A 501 -37.65 4.26 39.28
CA GLY A 501 -37.46 5.64 39.72
C GLY A 501 -36.10 6.25 39.32
N LEU A 502 -35.70 7.31 40.02
CA LEU A 502 -34.52 8.14 39.72
C LEU A 502 -33.19 7.37 39.72
N ILE A 503 -33.11 6.25 40.44
CA ILE A 503 -31.89 5.44 40.57
C ILE A 503 -31.52 4.77 39.24
N ALA A 504 -32.52 4.31 38.47
CA ALA A 504 -32.31 3.69 37.16
C ALA A 504 -31.75 4.69 36.13
N LEU A 505 -32.27 5.93 36.16
CA LEU A 505 -31.80 7.03 35.33
C LEU A 505 -30.37 7.41 35.70
N GLY A 506 -30.03 7.40 36.99
CA GLY A 506 -28.66 7.63 37.46
C GLY A 506 -27.67 6.58 36.97
N ILE A 507 -28.00 5.29 37.06
CA ILE A 507 -27.13 4.19 36.62
C ILE A 507 -26.93 4.23 35.09
N MET A 508 -28.00 4.41 34.32
CA MET A 508 -27.91 4.52 32.87
C MET A 508 -27.21 5.81 32.43
N GLY A 509 -27.37 6.90 33.17
CA GLY A 509 -26.63 8.15 33.00
C GLY A 509 -25.13 8.02 33.31
N LEU A 510 -24.76 7.13 34.23
CA LEU A 510 -23.37 6.83 34.53
C LEU A 510 -22.76 5.94 33.43
N VAL A 511 -23.54 4.99 32.89
CA VAL A 511 -23.13 4.15 31.75
C VAL A 511 -22.97 4.97 30.46
N THR A 512 -23.86 5.94 30.18
CA THR A 512 -23.66 6.90 29.08
C THR A 512 -22.39 7.70 29.28
N CYS A 513 -22.19 8.30 30.46
CA CYS A 513 -20.99 9.07 30.78
C CYS A 513 -19.71 8.22 30.69
N ALA A 514 -19.74 6.95 31.11
CA ALA A 514 -18.62 6.03 30.97
C ALA A 514 -18.33 5.68 29.49
N CYS A 515 -19.36 5.61 28.64
CA CYS A 515 -19.18 5.51 27.19
C CYS A 515 -18.61 6.80 26.57
N PHE A 516 -18.89 7.98 27.16
CA PHE A 516 -18.31 9.26 26.75
C PHE A 516 -16.86 9.44 27.21
N VAL A 517 -16.50 8.93 28.39
CA VAL A 517 -15.18 9.15 29.01
C VAL A 517 -14.21 8.03 28.64
N ARG A 518 -13.36 8.34 27.65
CA ARG A 518 -11.97 7.86 27.53
C ARG A 518 -11.70 6.37 27.25
N LEU A 519 -12.66 5.59 26.79
CA LEU A 519 -12.36 4.23 26.32
C LEU A 519 -12.21 4.18 24.79
N PRO A 520 -11.12 3.61 24.27
CA PRO A 520 -10.91 3.48 22.84
C PRO A 520 -12.09 2.74 22.21
N ALA A 521 -12.71 3.38 21.23
CA ALA A 521 -13.89 2.89 20.55
C ALA A 521 -13.61 1.50 19.94
N GLY A 522 -14.12 0.44 20.58
CA GLY A 522 -13.98 -0.94 20.11
C GLY A 522 -13.60 -1.97 21.17
N SER A 523 -13.25 -1.58 22.38
CA SER A 523 -12.98 -2.55 23.45
C SER A 523 -14.28 -3.17 23.99
N THR A 524 -14.36 -4.49 23.99
CA THR A 524 -15.33 -5.22 24.80
C THR A 524 -15.02 -4.97 26.28
N PRO A 525 -15.98 -5.15 27.22
CA PRO A 525 -15.68 -5.05 28.65
C PRO A 525 -14.48 -5.92 29.03
N PHE A 526 -14.28 -7.06 28.37
CA PHE A 526 -13.15 -7.96 28.58
C PHE A 526 -11.81 -7.34 28.16
N ASP A 527 -11.71 -6.71 26.99
CA ASP A 527 -10.45 -6.13 26.52
C ASP A 527 -10.02 -4.91 27.33
N ALA A 528 -10.99 -4.07 27.75
CA ALA A 528 -10.75 -2.95 28.63
C ALA A 528 -10.36 -3.41 30.04
N LEU A 529 -11.00 -4.47 30.56
CA LEU A 529 -10.60 -5.11 31.82
C LEU A 529 -9.19 -5.68 31.69
N VAL A 530 -8.86 -6.41 30.63
CA VAL A 530 -7.56 -7.06 30.41
C VAL A 530 -6.45 -6.02 30.27
N ALA A 531 -6.68 -4.91 29.57
CA ALA A 531 -5.71 -3.81 29.45
C ALA A 531 -5.48 -3.09 30.79
N TYR A 532 -6.51 -2.96 31.62
CA TYR A 532 -6.41 -2.43 32.98
C TYR A 532 -5.75 -3.44 33.94
N TRP A 533 -6.09 -4.73 33.82
CA TRP A 533 -5.52 -5.87 34.55
C TRP A 533 -4.02 -6.02 34.31
N ARG A 534 -3.55 -5.70 33.10
CA ARG A 534 -2.13 -5.77 32.74
C ARG A 534 -1.29 -4.62 33.33
N ARG A 535 -1.92 -3.52 33.76
CA ARG A 535 -1.21 -2.31 34.24
C ARG A 535 -1.16 -2.14 35.76
N ASN A 536 -1.98 -2.86 36.54
CA ASN A 536 -2.16 -2.58 37.96
C ASN A 536 -1.90 -3.81 38.84
N ASP A 537 -1.11 -3.65 39.91
CA ASP A 537 -0.70 -4.73 40.80
C ASP A 537 -1.88 -5.31 41.62
N PHE A 538 -2.29 -6.51 41.24
CA PHE A 538 -3.57 -7.12 41.58
C PHE A 538 -3.67 -7.65 43.03
N SER A 539 -2.56 -7.68 43.77
CA SER A 539 -2.56 -8.17 45.17
C SER A 539 -3.38 -7.29 46.10
N LYS A 540 -3.54 -6.00 45.78
CA LYS A 540 -4.29 -5.03 46.60
C LYS A 540 -5.80 -5.10 46.36
N VAL A 541 -6.21 -5.35 45.11
CA VAL A 541 -7.62 -5.43 44.72
C VAL A 541 -8.24 -6.74 45.18
N ILE A 542 -7.52 -7.87 45.05
CA ILE A 542 -7.97 -9.16 45.60
C ILE A 542 -8.11 -9.09 47.13
N ARG A 543 -7.17 -8.44 47.83
CA ARG A 543 -7.30 -8.24 49.29
C ARG A 543 -8.53 -7.43 49.66
N LEU A 544 -8.86 -6.37 48.91
CA LEU A 544 -10.05 -5.57 49.17
C LEU A 544 -11.36 -6.35 48.89
N ILE A 545 -11.39 -7.16 47.83
CA ILE A 545 -12.53 -8.03 47.51
C ILE A 545 -12.70 -9.13 48.57
N LEU A 546 -11.60 -9.73 49.03
CA LEU A 546 -11.65 -10.73 50.11
C LEU A 546 -12.04 -10.11 51.45
N ILE A 547 -11.59 -8.88 51.76
CA ILE A 547 -11.98 -8.16 52.97
C ILE A 547 -13.47 -7.80 52.92
N THR A 548 -13.97 -7.33 51.79
CA THR A 548 -15.40 -7.00 51.62
C THR A 548 -16.28 -8.25 51.64
N ALA A 549 -15.87 -9.33 50.99
CA ALA A 549 -16.55 -10.63 51.08
C ALA A 549 -16.53 -11.17 52.52
N ALA A 550 -15.41 -11.04 53.25
CA ALA A 550 -15.31 -11.42 54.65
C ALA A 550 -16.21 -10.56 55.54
N PHE A 551 -16.33 -9.26 55.29
CA PHE A 551 -17.27 -8.38 56.01
C PHE A 551 -18.74 -8.73 55.73
N ILE A 552 -19.07 -9.12 54.50
CA ILE A 552 -20.43 -9.56 54.13
C ILE A 552 -20.76 -10.91 54.78
N VAL A 553 -19.81 -11.85 54.79
CA VAL A 553 -19.97 -13.15 55.45
C VAL A 553 -20.03 -12.99 56.97
N MET A 554 -19.20 -12.12 57.55
CA MET A 554 -19.23 -11.83 58.98
C MET A 554 -20.51 -11.09 59.38
N GLY A 555 -20.99 -10.15 58.56
CA GLY A 555 -22.29 -9.49 58.74
C GLY A 555 -23.47 -10.44 58.61
N GLY A 556 -23.39 -11.40 57.69
CA GLY A 556 -24.37 -12.48 57.53
C GLY A 556 -24.37 -13.48 58.70
N LEU A 557 -23.19 -13.83 59.22
CA LEU A 557 -23.04 -14.70 60.39
C LEU A 557 -23.47 -14.01 61.70
N VAL A 558 -23.17 -12.71 61.88
CA VAL A 558 -23.69 -11.91 63.00
C VAL A 558 -25.21 -11.73 62.88
N GLY A 559 -25.74 -11.57 61.66
CA GLY A 559 -27.18 -11.55 61.40
C GLY A 559 -27.89 -12.89 61.67
N LEU A 560 -27.20 -14.02 61.46
CA LEU A 560 -27.68 -15.36 61.81
C LEU A 560 -27.57 -15.63 63.32
N ALA A 561 -26.51 -15.17 63.97
CA ALA A 561 -26.31 -15.30 65.42
C ALA A 561 -27.28 -14.43 66.25
N THR A 562 -27.70 -13.27 65.72
CA THR A 562 -28.68 -12.39 66.37
C THR A 562 -30.13 -12.80 66.12
N ARG A 563 -30.39 -13.72 65.18
CA ARG A 563 -31.74 -14.25 64.87
C ARG A 563 -32.32 -15.21 65.92
N GLY A 564 -31.53 -15.57 66.93
CA GLY A 564 -31.96 -16.40 68.05
C GLY A 564 -32.72 -15.66 69.17
N SER A 565 -32.95 -14.35 69.07
CA SER A 565 -33.66 -13.64 70.13
C SER A 565 -34.48 -12.45 69.61
N PHE A 566 -35.76 -12.43 69.99
CA PHE A 566 -36.79 -11.37 69.89
C PHE A 566 -37.80 -11.41 68.71
N PRO A 567 -39.06 -10.96 68.97
CA PRO A 567 -40.25 -11.81 68.85
C PRO A 567 -41.18 -11.46 67.68
N ASN A 568 -42.15 -12.37 67.48
CA ASN A 568 -43.31 -12.32 66.59
C ASN A 568 -43.69 -10.94 66.02
N GLN A 569 -43.63 -10.85 64.69
CA GLN A 569 -44.18 -9.80 63.88
C GLN A 569 -45.71 -9.79 64.03
N LYS A 570 -46.23 -8.66 64.55
CA LYS A 570 -47.67 -8.39 64.71
C LYS A 570 -48.37 -8.40 63.35
N VAL A 571 -49.32 -9.31 63.17
CA VAL A 571 -50.41 -9.16 62.19
C VAL A 571 -51.33 -8.03 62.70
N PRO A 572 -51.77 -7.08 61.86
CA PRO A 572 -52.68 -6.03 62.32
C PRO A 572 -54.07 -6.61 62.51
N ILE A 573 -54.41 -6.98 63.73
CA ILE A 573 -55.80 -7.25 64.14
C ILE A 573 -56.47 -5.89 64.34
N SER A 574 -57.60 -5.65 63.68
CA SER A 574 -58.38 -4.42 63.82
C SER A 574 -58.75 -4.17 65.29
N SER A 575 -58.50 -2.96 65.79
CA SER A 575 -58.66 -2.55 67.20
C SER A 575 -60.01 -2.90 67.82
N ASN A 576 -61.08 -2.98 67.02
CA ASN A 576 -62.44 -3.21 67.52
C ASN A 576 -62.70 -4.64 68.01
N ALA A 577 -61.99 -5.65 67.49
CA ALA A 577 -62.16 -7.04 67.93
C ALA A 577 -61.48 -7.33 69.29
N VAL A 578 -60.38 -6.62 69.57
CA VAL A 578 -59.64 -6.76 70.82
C VAL A 578 -60.38 -6.10 71.98
N GLU A 579 -60.99 -4.93 71.76
CA GLU A 579 -61.81 -4.27 72.80
C GLU A 579 -63.05 -5.09 73.19
N GLN A 580 -63.72 -5.74 72.23
CA GLN A 580 -64.89 -6.59 72.53
C GLN A 580 -64.52 -7.84 73.33
N CYS A 581 -63.34 -8.43 73.08
CA CYS A 581 -62.92 -9.64 73.78
C CYS A 581 -62.44 -9.38 75.23
N VAL A 582 -61.84 -8.22 75.49
CA VAL A 582 -61.34 -7.83 76.83
C VAL A 582 -62.47 -7.51 77.81
N MET A 583 -63.60 -6.99 77.32
CA MET A 583 -64.74 -6.63 78.18
C MET A 583 -65.57 -7.84 78.66
N HIS A 584 -65.54 -8.98 77.96
CA HIS A 584 -66.33 -10.16 78.34
C HIS A 584 -65.63 -11.14 79.30
N SER A 585 -64.30 -11.11 79.38
CA SER A 585 -63.51 -12.05 80.21
C SER A 585 -63.06 -11.49 81.56
N ALA A 586 -63.30 -10.20 81.83
CA ALA A 586 -62.86 -9.49 83.03
C ALA A 586 -63.14 -10.19 84.38
N PRO A 587 -64.33 -10.80 84.65
CA PRO A 587 -64.56 -11.45 85.94
C PRO A 587 -63.83 -12.80 86.12
N GLN A 588 -63.36 -13.44 85.04
CA GLN A 588 -62.58 -14.68 85.12
C GLN A 588 -61.09 -14.40 85.38
N VAL A 589 -60.58 -13.27 84.88
CA VAL A 589 -59.17 -12.84 85.07
C VAL A 589 -58.81 -12.62 86.53
N ALA A 590 -59.72 -12.02 87.33
CA ALA A 590 -59.47 -11.74 88.75
C ALA A 590 -59.30 -13.04 89.58
N LYS A 591 -60.16 -14.05 89.37
CA LYS A 591 -60.11 -15.32 90.12
C LYS A 591 -58.88 -16.17 89.83
N LEU A 592 -58.25 -16.00 88.67
CA LEU A 592 -57.10 -16.81 88.24
C LEU A 592 -55.77 -16.36 88.88
N CYS A 593 -55.69 -15.11 89.32
CA CYS A 593 -54.47 -14.54 89.89
C CYS A 593 -54.50 -14.36 91.41
N ASP A 594 -55.65 -14.53 92.06
CA ASP A 594 -55.75 -14.50 93.54
C ASP A 594 -55.00 -15.64 94.24
N ASN A 595 -54.70 -16.75 93.54
CA ASN A 595 -53.98 -17.91 94.10
C ASN A 595 -52.58 -18.12 93.47
N ALA A 596 -52.07 -17.16 92.70
CA ALA A 596 -50.75 -17.26 92.06
C ALA A 596 -49.70 -16.49 92.88
N GLN A 597 -48.79 -17.21 93.54
CA GLN A 597 -47.68 -16.61 94.29
C GLN A 597 -46.62 -15.94 93.40
N ASP A 598 -46.70 -16.10 92.07
CA ASP A 598 -45.73 -15.56 91.12
C ASP A 598 -46.42 -14.88 89.92
N ALA A 599 -46.07 -13.62 89.67
CA ALA A 599 -46.67 -12.79 88.63
C ALA A 599 -46.46 -13.37 87.22
N GLN A 600 -45.36 -14.10 87.00
CA GLN A 600 -45.06 -14.77 85.74
C GLN A 600 -46.00 -15.95 85.44
N VAL A 601 -46.46 -16.66 86.47
CA VAL A 601 -47.39 -17.79 86.30
C VAL A 601 -48.80 -17.28 85.98
N CYS A 602 -49.21 -16.15 86.58
CA CYS A 602 -50.45 -15.44 86.25
C CYS A 602 -50.43 -14.96 84.77
N MET A 603 -49.33 -14.35 84.32
CA MET A 603 -49.16 -13.89 82.93
C MET A 603 -49.23 -15.03 81.90
N LEU A 604 -48.56 -16.15 82.16
CA LEU A 604 -48.60 -17.32 81.26
C LEU A 604 -50.00 -17.94 81.16
N LYS A 605 -50.73 -18.03 82.29
CA LYS A 605 -52.11 -18.54 82.30
C LYS A 605 -53.06 -17.60 81.55
N LEU A 606 -52.90 -16.29 81.71
CA LEU A 606 -53.69 -15.29 81.00
C LEU A 606 -53.43 -15.33 79.49
N GLN A 607 -52.17 -15.49 79.09
CA GLN A 607 -51.81 -15.58 77.67
C GLN A 607 -52.38 -16.85 77.02
N LYS A 608 -52.47 -17.96 77.77
CA LYS A 608 -53.07 -19.21 77.28
C LYS A 608 -54.59 -19.09 77.10
N LEU A 609 -55.28 -18.51 78.08
CA LEU A 609 -56.73 -18.23 77.99
C LEU A 609 -57.07 -17.25 76.86
N PHE A 610 -56.25 -16.22 76.66
CA PHE A 610 -56.42 -15.27 75.58
C PHE A 610 -56.29 -15.93 74.21
N ASN A 611 -55.30 -16.82 74.04
CA ASN A 611 -55.13 -17.58 72.80
C ASN A 611 -56.27 -18.58 72.54
N GLU A 612 -56.78 -19.25 73.56
CA GLU A 612 -57.89 -20.21 73.41
C GLU A 612 -59.22 -19.53 73.05
N GLN A 613 -59.53 -18.36 73.64
CA GLN A 613 -60.77 -17.64 73.35
C GLN A 613 -60.72 -16.89 72.01
N CYS A 614 -59.62 -16.19 71.71
CA CYS A 614 -59.52 -15.36 70.50
C CYS A 614 -59.32 -16.17 69.20
N ASN A 615 -58.70 -17.36 69.23
CA ASN A 615 -58.53 -18.17 68.00
C ASN A 615 -59.80 -18.92 67.56
N SER A 616 -60.84 -18.99 68.39
CA SER A 616 -62.08 -19.70 68.06
C SER A 616 -63.03 -18.94 67.12
N GLN A 617 -62.71 -17.69 66.77
CA GLN A 617 -63.61 -16.77 66.02
C GLN A 617 -63.11 -16.33 64.63
N GLN A 618 -62.31 -17.12 63.91
CA GLN A 618 -62.05 -16.84 62.49
C GLN A 618 -63.11 -17.48 61.56
N PRO A 619 -63.81 -16.70 60.69
CA PRO A 619 -64.69 -17.27 59.67
C PRO A 619 -63.92 -17.70 58.41
N GLU A 620 -64.36 -18.80 57.78
CA GLU A 620 -63.83 -19.33 56.51
C GLU A 620 -63.94 -18.34 55.33
N PRO A 621 -63.01 -18.36 54.35
CA PRO A 621 -63.03 -17.43 53.22
C PRO A 621 -64.07 -17.83 52.16
N THR A 622 -65.02 -16.92 51.87
CA THR A 622 -65.99 -17.05 50.78
C THR A 622 -65.41 -16.55 49.45
N VAL A 623 -65.46 -17.42 48.45
CA VAL A 623 -65.17 -17.18 47.03
C VAL A 623 -66.15 -16.16 46.44
N LYS A 624 -65.67 -15.14 45.70
CA LYS A 624 -66.52 -14.33 44.81
C LYS A 624 -65.89 -14.15 43.43
N ASN A 625 -66.56 -14.76 42.45
CA ASN A 625 -66.50 -14.46 41.02
C ASN A 625 -67.05 -13.05 40.75
N SER A 626 -66.50 -12.35 39.75
CA SER A 626 -67.20 -11.26 39.07
C SER A 626 -66.81 -11.20 37.60
N ALA A 627 -67.75 -11.62 36.75
CA ALA A 627 -67.80 -11.33 35.32
C ALA A 627 -68.62 -10.06 35.06
N SER A 628 -68.51 -9.59 33.82
CA SER A 628 -69.27 -8.54 33.09
C SER A 628 -69.00 -7.07 33.45
N THR A 629 -68.35 -6.34 32.54
CA THR A 629 -69.02 -5.78 31.35
C THR A 629 -68.05 -5.72 30.18
#